data_AF-A0A3B9EJT7-F1
#
_entry.id   AF-A0A3B9EJT7-F1
#
_cell.length_a   1.000
_cell.length_b   1.000
_cell.length_c   1.000
_cell.angle_alpha   90.00
_cell.angle_beta   90.00
_cell.angle_gamma   90.00
#
_symmetry.space_group_name_H-M   'P 1'
#
loop_
_entity.id
_entity.type
_entity.pdbx_description
1 polymer ?
#
loop_
_entity_poly.entity_id
_entity_poly.type
_entity_poly.pdbx_seq_one_letter_code
_entity_poly.pdbx_strand_id
1 'polypeptide(L)' 'MLPERPTTADLEAAYVRRGAELVRCDAARRLAVETLEAERVLIDAWADGHDAAGTILPGD' A
#
# COMPACT_ATOMS: atom_id res chain seq x y z
N MET A 1 22.08 -0.54 -17.27
CA MET A 1 23.50 -0.16 -17.39
C MET A 1 23.56 1.26 -17.92
N LEU A 2 24.50 2.08 -17.43
CA LEU A 2 24.78 3.39 -18.04
C LEU A 2 25.62 3.18 -19.32
N PRO A 3 25.45 4.01 -20.35
CA PRO A 3 26.31 3.97 -21.53
C PRO A 3 27.75 4.36 -21.18
N GLU A 4 28.70 3.89 -21.99
CA GLU A 4 30.16 4.11 -21.79
C GLU A 4 30.55 5.60 -21.71
N ARG A 5 29.81 6.47 -22.43
CA ARG A 5 29.96 7.93 -22.40
C ARG A 5 28.61 8.59 -22.16
N PRO A 6 28.19 8.73 -20.90
CA PRO A 6 26.89 9.31 -20.58
C PRO A 6 26.86 10.81 -20.93
N THR A 7 25.69 11.25 -21.38
CA THR A 7 25.37 12.62 -21.75
C THR A 7 24.41 13.24 -20.74
N THR A 8 24.17 14.55 -20.84
CA THR A 8 23.15 15.23 -20.03
C THR A 8 21.76 14.64 -20.27
N ALA A 9 21.43 14.27 -21.51
CA ALA A 9 20.15 13.64 -21.83
C ALA A 9 19.97 12.29 -21.12
N ASP A 10 21.05 11.52 -20.91
CA ASP A 10 20.98 10.27 -20.15
C ASP A 10 20.64 10.51 -18.68
N LEU A 11 21.19 11.58 -18.09
CA LEU A 11 20.90 12.00 -16.73
C LEU A 11 19.43 12.42 -16.58
N GLU A 12 18.93 13.25 -17.50
CA GLU A 12 17.53 13.68 -17.50
C GLU A 12 16.58 12.48 -17.63
N ALA A 13 16.87 11.56 -18.56
CA ALA A 13 16.07 10.36 -18.74
C ALA A 13 16.10 9.46 -17.49
N ALA A 14 17.26 9.30 -16.86
CA ALA A 14 17.39 8.54 -15.61
C ALA A 14 16.65 9.20 -14.44
N TYR A 15 16.73 10.52 -14.34
CA TYR A 15 16.03 11.31 -13.32
C TYR A 15 14.51 11.14 -13.43
N VAL A 16 13.96 11.30 -14.63
CA VAL A 16 12.52 11.12 -14.87
C VAL A 16 12.07 9.68 -14.57
N ARG A 17 12.82 8.67 -15.03
CA ARG A 17 12.49 7.26 -14.74
C ARG A 17 12.50 6.98 -13.23
N ARG A 18 13.52 7.45 -12.52
CA ARG A 18 13.62 7.26 -11.07
C ARG A 18 12.48 7.98 -10.34
N GLY A 19 12.14 9.19 -10.76
CA GLY A 19 10.99 9.92 -10.22
C GLY A 19 9.68 9.12 -10.38
N ALA A 20 9.44 8.57 -11.57
CA ALA A 20 8.25 7.75 -11.83
C ALA A 20 8.21 6.47 -10.99
N GLU A 21 9.35 5.82 -10.74
CA GLU A 21 9.45 4.68 -9.83
C GLU A 21 9.10 5.06 -8.38
N LEU A 22 9.60 6.19 -7.90
CA LEU A 22 9.30 6.68 -6.55
C LEU A 22 7.82 7.02 -6.37
N VAL A 23 7.21 7.70 -7.34
CA VAL A 23 5.77 8.00 -7.32
C VAL A 23 4.93 6.73 -7.28
N ARG A 24 5.27 5.71 -8.10
CA ARG A 24 4.58 4.42 -8.07
C ARG A 24 4.72 3.71 -6.73
N CYS A 25 5.94 3.70 -6.17
CA CYS A 25 6.20 3.09 -4.86
C CYS A 25 5.40 3.77 -3.75
N ASP A 26 5.35 5.11 -3.75
CA ASP A 26 4.59 5.88 -2.77
C ASP A 26 3.07 5.63 -2.88
N ALA A 27 2.54 5.58 -4.10
CA ALA A 27 1.14 5.25 -4.34
C ALA A 27 0.79 3.83 -3.85
N ALA A 28 1.64 2.85 -4.13
CA ALA A 28 1.45 1.48 -3.64
C ALA A 28 1.49 1.40 -2.11
N ARG A 29 2.42 2.13 -1.49
CA ARG A 29 2.53 2.23 -0.03
C ARG A 29 1.28 2.85 0.60
N ARG A 30 0.79 3.97 0.04
CA ARG A 30 -0.43 4.63 0.53
C ARG A 30 -1.63 3.69 0.45
N LEU A 31 -1.84 3.08 -0.71
CA LEU A 31 -2.92 2.11 -0.91
C LEU A 31 -2.86 0.95 0.09
N ALA A 32 -1.67 0.41 0.36
CA ALA A 32 -1.50 -0.68 1.33
C ALA A 32 -1.88 -0.25 2.76
N VAL A 33 -1.49 0.96 3.18
CA VAL A 33 -1.86 1.50 4.50
C VAL A 33 -3.37 1.76 4.59
N GLU A 34 -3.94 2.42 3.59
CA GLU A 34 -5.38 2.71 3.53
C GLU A 34 -6.21 1.42 3.57
N THR A 35 -5.77 0.40 2.85
CA THR A 35 -6.42 -0.93 2.85
C THR A 35 -6.34 -1.58 4.22
N LEU A 36 -5.17 -1.56 4.86
CA LEU A 36 -4.99 -2.13 6.20
C LEU A 36 -5.83 -1.40 7.26
N GLU A 37 -5.93 -0.08 7.17
CA GLU A 37 -6.76 0.72 8.06
C GLU A 37 -8.25 0.39 7.88
N ALA A 38 -8.71 0.28 6.62
CA ALA A 38 -10.08 -0.13 6.33
C ALA A 38 -10.38 -1.56 6.82
N GLU A 39 -9.44 -2.50 6.62
CA GLU A 39 -9.55 -3.87 7.13
C GLU A 39 -9.71 -3.90 8.65
N ARG A 40 -8.87 -3.14 9.38
CA ARG A 40 -8.95 -3.05 10.84
C ARG A 40 -10.27 -2.49 11.33
N VAL A 41 -10.78 -1.43 10.70
CA VAL A 41 -12.10 -0.87 11.04
C VAL A 41 -13.21 -1.92 10.89
N LEU A 42 -13.15 -2.75 9.85
CA LEU A 42 -14.14 -3.82 9.64
C LEU A 42 -14.01 -4.92 10.69
N ILE A 43 -12.79 -5.31 11.05
CA ILE A 43 -12.52 -6.31 12.09
C ILE A 43 -13.03 -5.82 13.44
N ASP A 44 -12.71 -4.58 13.82
CA ASP A 44 -13.12 -4.00 15.09
C ASP A 44 -14.66 -3.92 15.17
N ALA A 45 -15.32 -3.45 14.10
CA ALA A 45 -16.78 -3.41 14.05
C ALA A 45 -17.43 -4.80 14.13
N TRP A 46 -16.81 -5.82 13.52
CA TRP A 46 -17.28 -7.20 13.64
C TRP A 46 -17.11 -7.74 15.06
N ALA A 47 -15.96 -7.50 15.68
CA ALA A 47 -15.67 -7.95 17.05
C ALA A 47 -16.64 -7.30 18.05
N ASP A 48 -16.85 -5.98 17.95
CA ASP A 48 -17.82 -5.25 18.78
C ASP A 48 -19.24 -5.82 18.62
N GLY A 49 -19.65 -6.09 17.37
CA GLY A 49 -20.94 -6.70 17.07
C GLY A 49 -21.07 -8.13 17.63
N HIS A 50 -20.00 -8.92 17.58
CA HIS A 50 -19.96 -10.27 18.13
C HIS A 50 -20.07 -10.25 19.66
N ASP A 51 -19.34 -9.35 20.33
CA ASP A 51 -19.39 -9.18 21.77
C ASP A 51 -20.78 -8.70 22.22
N ALA A 52 -21.39 -7.77 21.48
CA ALA A 52 -22.74 -7.25 21.76
C ALA A 52 -23.86 -8.29 21.53
N ALA A 53 -23.70 -9.18 20.55
CA ALA A 53 -24.65 -10.25 20.26
C ALA A 53 -24.52 -11.45 21.23
N GLY A 54 -23.44 -11.50 22.02
CA GLY A 54 -23.02 -12.69 22.76
C GLY A 54 -22.37 -13.72 21.82
N THR A 55 -21.32 -14.41 22.29
CA THR A 55 -20.64 -15.45 21.50
C THR A 55 -21.62 -16.56 21.12
N ILE A 56 -22.11 -16.56 19.88
CA ILE A 56 -22.71 -17.75 19.26
C ILE A 56 -21.53 -18.57 18.73
N LEU A 57 -21.15 -19.61 19.48
CA LEU A 57 -20.23 -20.62 18.97
C LEU A 57 -21.00 -21.45 17.93
N PRO A 58 -20.35 -21.96 16.87
CA PRO A 58 -21.01 -22.95 16.03
C PRO A 58 -21.17 -24.24 16.84
N GLY A 59 -22.36 -24.48 17.43
CA GLY A 59 -22.62 -25.68 18.23
C GLY A 59 -23.89 -25.71 19.10
N ASP A 60 -24.59 -24.61 19.28
CA ASP A 60 -25.88 -24.51 20.00
C ASP A 60 -27.12 -24.54 19.10
#